data_AF-A0A0Q8EGP1-F1
#
_entry.id   AF-A0A0Q8EGP1-F1
#
_cell.length_a   1.000
_cell.length_b   1.000
_cell.length_c   1.000
_cell.angle_alpha   90.00
_cell.angle_beta   90.00
_cell.angle_gamma   90.00
#
_symmetry.space_group_name_H-M   'P 1'
#
loop_
_entity.id
_entity.type
_entity.pdbx_description
1 polymer ?
#
loop_
_entity_poly.entity_id
_entity_poly.type
_entity_poly.pdbx_seq_one_letter_code
_entity_poly.pdbx_strand_id
1 'polypeptide(L)'
;MVMKASLKALVDAAAGWDGIGLELHNAYSDIVGYESNGSKFGWYADRAGIPAQHDTFITAMADALLAGQKVMNDVGTALRDVAKDFGATDLDVKDQFHKLDGTPA
;
A
#
# COMPACT_ATOMS: atom_id res chain seq x y z
N MET A 1 -20.91 -1.14 21.51
CA MET A 1 -21.11 -0.78 20.09
C MET A 1 -19.90 -0.02 19.47
N VAL A 2 -18.84 0.27 20.23
CA VAL A 2 -17.69 1.08 19.76
C VAL A 2 -16.64 0.23 19.00
N MET A 3 -16.39 -1.01 19.42
CA MET A 3 -15.28 -1.81 18.88
C MET A 3 -15.47 -2.25 17.41
N LYS A 4 -16.68 -2.63 17.01
CA LYS A 4 -17.00 -2.93 15.60
C LYS A 4 -16.82 -1.72 14.67
N ALA A 5 -17.15 -0.52 15.16
CA ALA A 5 -16.95 0.71 14.39
C ALA A 5 -15.45 1.02 14.23
N SER A 6 -14.65 0.83 15.28
CA SER A 6 -13.19 0.97 15.23
C SER A 6 -12.52 -0.05 14.32
N LEU A 7 -12.96 -1.31 14.33
CA LEU A 7 -12.47 -2.36 13.43
C LEU A 7 -12.74 -2.01 11.96
N LYS A 8 -13.96 -1.54 11.66
CA LYS A 8 -14.31 -1.09 10.30
C LYS A 8 -13.42 0.08 9.87
N ALA A 9 -13.18 1.05 10.75
CA ALA A 9 -12.33 2.20 10.45
C ALA A 9 -10.89 1.79 10.10
N LEU A 10 -10.33 0.77 10.77
CA LEU A 10 -9.00 0.24 10.45
C LEU A 10 -8.96 -0.42 9.07
N VAL A 11 -9.99 -1.19 8.71
CA VAL A 11 -10.10 -1.84 7.40
C VAL A 11 -10.29 -0.80 6.29
N ASP A 12 -11.14 0.20 6.50
CA ASP A 12 -11.34 1.31 5.55
C ASP A 12 -10.03 2.10 5.35
N ALA A 13 -9.30 2.37 6.44
CA ALA A 13 -8.00 3.03 6.37
C ALA A 13 -6.97 2.19 5.60
N ALA A 14 -6.91 0.87 5.84
CA ALA A 14 -6.04 -0.04 5.10
C ALA A 14 -6.31 -0.01 3.60
N ALA A 15 -7.58 -0.01 3.19
CA ALA A 15 -7.98 0.10 1.78
C ALA A 15 -7.55 1.43 1.16
N GLY A 16 -7.56 2.53 1.93
CA GLY A 16 -7.04 3.82 1.51
C GLY A 16 -5.54 3.76 1.18
N TRP A 17 -4.74 3.11 2.04
CA TRP A 17 -3.31 2.92 1.79
C TRP A 17 -3.03 1.99 0.60
N ASP A 18 -3.79 0.90 0.48
CA ASP A 18 -3.69 -0.01 -0.68
C ASP A 18 -4.02 0.75 -1.99
N GLY A 19 -4.98 1.68 -1.95
CA GLY A 19 -5.31 2.57 -3.08
C GLY A 19 -4.15 3.49 -3.48
N ILE A 20 -3.49 4.14 -2.51
CA ILE A 20 -2.30 4.96 -2.77
C ILE A 20 -1.16 4.09 -3.33
N GLY A 21 -0.97 2.88 -2.80
CA GLY A 21 0.00 1.92 -3.33
C GLY A 21 -0.24 1.59 -4.80
N LEU A 22 -1.51 1.40 -5.20
CA LEU A 22 -1.89 1.18 -6.59
C LEU A 22 -1.62 2.40 -7.47
N GLU A 23 -1.91 3.61 -7.00
CA GLU A 23 -1.60 4.85 -7.74
C GLU A 23 -0.09 4.99 -8.00
N LEU A 24 0.75 4.68 -7.00
CA LEU A 24 2.21 4.68 -7.16
C LEU A 24 2.69 3.61 -8.16
N HIS A 25 2.07 2.43 -8.15
CA HIS A 25 2.37 1.36 -9.11
C HIS A 25 2.02 1.74 -10.56
N ASN A 26 0.87 2.42 -10.74
CA ASN A 26 0.45 2.90 -12.05
C ASN A 26 1.42 3.97 -12.56
N ALA A 27 1.81 4.92 -11.70
CA ALA A 27 2.82 5.92 -12.03
C ALA A 27 4.17 5.29 -12.40
N TYR A 28 4.59 4.23 -11.69
CA TYR A 28 5.79 3.47 -12.03
C TYR A 28 5.68 2.87 -13.43
N SER A 29 4.56 2.21 -13.73
CA SER A 29 4.31 1.57 -15.02
C SER A 29 4.32 2.59 -16.17
N ASP A 30 3.76 3.77 -15.94
CA ASP A 30 3.82 4.88 -16.89
C ASP A 30 5.27 5.34 -17.13
N ILE A 31 6.08 5.48 -16.08
CA ILE A 31 7.47 5.94 -16.17
C ILE A 31 8.38 4.92 -16.86
N VAL A 32 8.29 3.64 -16.51
CA VAL A 32 9.12 2.59 -17.11
C VAL A 32 8.79 2.41 -18.59
N GLY A 33 7.55 2.69 -19.01
CA GLY A 33 7.19 2.80 -20.43
C GLY A 33 7.96 3.87 -21.21
N TYR A 34 8.64 4.79 -20.53
CA TYR A 34 9.52 5.81 -21.13
C TYR A 34 11.01 5.51 -20.98
N GLU A 35 11.39 4.38 -20.39
CA GLU A 35 12.78 3.89 -20.38
C GLU A 35 13.16 3.47 -21.81
N SER A 36 14.40 3.76 -22.25
CA SER A 36 15.03 3.43 -23.56
C SER A 36 14.99 4.46 -24.70
N ASN A 37 15.99 4.31 -25.58
CA ASN A 37 16.15 5.04 -26.84
C ASN A 37 15.02 4.69 -27.82
N GLY A 38 14.02 5.56 -27.88
CA GLY A 38 12.79 5.38 -28.65
C GLY A 38 11.57 5.98 -27.95
N SER A 39 11.66 6.19 -26.63
CA SER A 39 10.67 6.94 -25.88
C SER A 39 10.75 8.44 -26.21
N LYS A 40 9.65 9.16 -25.92
CA LYS A 40 9.54 10.60 -26.19
C LYS A 40 10.73 11.40 -25.64
N PHE A 41 11.32 10.99 -24.52
CA PHE A 41 12.42 11.71 -23.87
C PHE A 41 13.81 11.14 -24.18
N GLY A 42 13.96 9.83 -24.38
CA GLY A 42 15.25 9.23 -24.75
C GLY A 42 15.84 9.84 -26.02
N TRP A 43 15.02 10.09 -27.04
CA TRP A 43 15.47 10.74 -28.28
C TRP A 43 16.01 12.18 -28.06
N TYR A 44 15.37 12.97 -27.21
CA TYR A 44 15.88 14.31 -26.88
C TYR A 44 17.15 14.23 -26.05
N ALA A 45 17.25 13.27 -25.12
CA ALA A 45 18.43 13.07 -24.29
C ALA A 45 19.65 12.66 -25.13
N ASP A 46 19.47 11.74 -26.09
CA ASP A 46 20.47 11.38 -27.08
C ASP A 46 20.96 12.62 -27.86
N ARG A 47 20.02 13.43 -28.37
CA ARG A 47 20.34 14.64 -29.15
C ARG A 47 21.03 15.73 -28.32
N ALA A 48 20.74 15.77 -27.03
CA ALA A 48 21.37 16.67 -26.07
C ALA A 48 22.70 16.13 -25.52
N GLY A 49 23.10 14.90 -25.85
CA GLY A 49 24.34 14.28 -25.39
C GLY A 49 24.31 13.86 -23.91
N ILE A 50 23.12 13.61 -23.35
CA ILE A 50 22.90 13.24 -21.94
C ILE A 50 22.09 11.94 -21.74
N PRO A 51 22.27 10.87 -22.56
CA PRO A 51 21.44 9.67 -22.44
C PRO A 51 21.57 8.96 -21.08
N ALA A 52 22.78 8.88 -20.53
CA ALA A 52 23.03 8.23 -19.25
C ALA A 52 22.35 8.95 -18.08
N GLN A 53 22.32 10.29 -18.10
CA GLN A 53 21.66 11.10 -17.07
C GLN A 53 20.15 10.97 -17.14
N HIS A 54 19.58 10.89 -18.35
CA HIS A 54 18.17 10.60 -18.56
C HIS A 54 17.80 9.24 -17.95
N ASP A 55 18.52 8.19 -18.30
CA ASP A 55 18.21 6.84 -17.83
C ASP A 55 18.36 6.75 -16.31
N THR A 56 19.43 7.32 -15.74
CA THR A 56 19.63 7.39 -14.29
C THR A 56 18.45 8.09 -13.58
N PHE A 57 17.93 9.18 -14.16
CA PHE A 57 16.80 9.89 -13.60
C PHE A 57 15.51 9.06 -13.64
N ILE A 58 15.22 8.42 -14.78
CA ILE A 58 14.04 7.54 -14.93
C ILE A 58 14.12 6.36 -13.96
N THR A 59 15.27 5.69 -13.86
CA THR A 59 15.49 4.59 -12.90
C THR A 59 15.30 5.08 -11.46
N ALA A 60 15.88 6.21 -11.08
CA ALA A 60 15.74 6.75 -9.73
C ALA A 60 14.28 7.09 -9.37
N MET A 61 13.51 7.62 -10.33
CA MET A 61 12.08 7.85 -10.15
C MET A 61 11.31 6.52 -9.99
N ALA A 62 11.60 5.54 -10.84
CA ALA A 62 10.96 4.24 -10.82
C ALA A 62 11.21 3.52 -9.47
N ASP A 63 12.45 3.54 -8.98
CA ASP A 63 12.83 2.97 -7.69
C ASP A 63 12.09 3.65 -6.53
N ALA A 64 12.01 4.98 -6.54
CA ALA A 64 11.30 5.74 -5.51
C ALA A 64 9.80 5.40 -5.47
N LEU A 65 9.17 5.23 -6.63
CA LEU A 65 7.76 4.85 -6.73
C LEU A 65 7.50 3.43 -6.21
N LEU A 66 8.35 2.46 -6.57
CA LEU A 66 8.24 1.09 -6.06
C LEU A 66 8.48 1.03 -4.54
N ALA A 67 9.47 1.77 -4.04
CA ALA A 67 9.72 1.85 -2.61
C ALA A 67 8.52 2.46 -1.87
N GLY A 68 7.95 3.55 -2.41
CA GLY A 68 6.73 4.16 -1.88
C GLY A 68 5.55 3.18 -1.87
N GLN A 69 5.29 2.50 -2.98
CA GLN A 69 4.24 1.47 -3.10
C GLN A 69 4.40 0.41 -2.00
N LYS A 70 5.62 -0.09 -1.80
CA LYS A 70 5.88 -1.09 -0.77
C LYS A 70 5.50 -0.58 0.62
N VAL A 71 5.91 0.65 0.98
CA VAL A 71 5.59 1.24 2.28
C VAL A 71 4.08 1.37 2.47
N MET A 72 3.34 1.83 1.45
CA MET A 72 1.88 1.94 1.53
C MET A 72 1.21 0.59 1.77
N ASN A 73 1.64 -0.45 1.04
CA ASN A 73 1.12 -1.81 1.19
C ASN A 73 1.46 -2.41 2.57
N ASP A 74 2.65 -2.13 3.10
CA ASP A 74 3.06 -2.56 4.43
C ASP A 74 2.17 -1.90 5.51
N VAL A 75 1.85 -0.61 5.37
CA VAL A 75 0.91 0.09 6.27
C VAL A 75 -0.50 -0.51 6.19
N GLY A 76 -1.02 -0.74 4.98
CA GLY A 76 -2.32 -1.38 4.79
C GLY A 76 -2.38 -2.77 5.43
N THR A 77 -1.30 -3.55 5.31
CA THR A 77 -1.17 -4.87 5.92
C THR A 77 -1.13 -4.78 7.44
N ALA A 78 -0.33 -3.88 8.01
CA ALA A 78 -0.25 -3.68 9.46
C ALA A 78 -1.61 -3.28 10.06
N LEU A 79 -2.37 -2.41 9.40
CA LEU A 79 -3.71 -2.02 9.84
C LEU A 79 -4.70 -3.20 9.80
N ARG A 80 -4.62 -4.05 8.77
CA ARG A 80 -5.43 -5.28 8.68
C ARG A 80 -5.08 -6.25 9.80
N ASP A 81 -3.81 -6.40 10.14
CA ASP A 81 -3.37 -7.30 11.21
C ASP A 81 -3.81 -6.80 12.59
N VAL A 82 -3.67 -5.49 12.86
CA VAL A 82 -4.22 -4.87 14.07
C VAL A 82 -5.74 -5.10 14.17
N ALA A 83 -6.48 -4.96 13.06
CA ALA A 83 -7.92 -5.23 13.07
C ALA A 83 -8.25 -6.70 13.36
N LYS A 84 -7.47 -7.66 12.85
CA LYS A 84 -7.66 -9.08 13.17
C LYS A 84 -7.40 -9.36 14.64
N ASP A 85 -6.32 -8.82 15.20
CA ASP A 85 -5.95 -9.04 16.61
C ASP A 85 -7.01 -8.49 17.57
N PHE A 86 -7.54 -7.30 17.29
CA PHE A 86 -8.65 -6.74 18.06
C PHE A 86 -9.95 -7.54 17.89
N GLY A 87 -10.23 -8.05 16.69
CA GLY A 87 -11.39 -8.90 16.42
C GLY A 87 -11.32 -10.25 17.15
N ALA A 88 -10.14 -10.87 17.20
CA ALA A 88 -9.90 -12.10 17.95
C ALA A 88 -10.06 -11.86 19.45
N THR A 89 -9.48 -10.76 19.96
CA THR A 89 -9.61 -10.37 21.37
C THR A 89 -11.08 -10.15 21.77
N ASP A 90 -11.91 -9.54 20.92
CA ASP A 90 -13.36 -9.37 21.19
C ASP A 90 -14.07 -10.72 21.36
N LEU A 91 -13.73 -11.70 20.53
CA LEU A 91 -14.30 -13.05 20.58
C LEU A 91 -13.83 -13.79 21.84
N ASP A 92 -12.55 -13.74 22.17
CA ASP A 92 -11.98 -14.38 23.35
C ASP A 92 -12.55 -13.80 24.66
N VAL A 93 -12.75 -12.48 24.71
CA VAL A 93 -13.38 -11.80 25.85
C VAL A 93 -14.87 -12.13 25.92
N LYS A 94 -15.57 -12.21 24.78
CA LYS A 94 -16.98 -12.62 24.76
C LYS A 94 -17.16 -14.04 25.31
N ASP A 95 -16.29 -14.98 24.97
CA ASP A 95 -16.37 -16.35 25.49
C ASP A 95 -16.12 -16.44 27.00
N GLN A 96 -15.42 -15.47 27.61
CA GLN A 96 -15.23 -15.41 29.06
C GLN A 96 -16.42 -14.84 29.84
N PHE A 97 -17.26 -14.02 29.20
CA PHE A 97 -18.44 -13.40 29.83
C PHE A 97 -19.75 -14.17 29.60
N HIS A 98 -19.71 -15.30 28.89
CA HIS A 98 -20.87 -16.16 28.67
C HIS A 98 -20.58 -17.58 29.18
N LYS A 99 -21.54 -18.19 29.88
CA LYS A 99 -21.50 -19.64 30.17
C LYS A 99 -21.68 -20.42 28.86
N LEU A 100 -21.30 -21.71 28.83
CA LEU A 100 -21.45 -22.62 27.68
C LEU A 100 -22.88 -22.67 27.08
N ASP A 101 -23.89 -22.21 27.82
CA ASP A 101 -25.30 -22.09 27.40
C ASP A 101 -25.67 -20.72 26.79
N GLY A 102 -24.71 -19.80 26.64
CA GLY A 102 -24.90 -18.46 26.08
C GLY A 102 -25.44 -17.41 27.05
N THR A 103 -25.68 -17.74 28.32
CA THR A 103 -26.12 -16.76 29.33
C THR A 103 -24.94 -15.95 29.89
N PRO A 104 -25.14 -14.67 30.27
CA PRO A 104 -24.10 -13.88 30.94
C PRO A 104 -23.63 -14.60 32.22
N ALA A 105 -22.32 -14.58 32.47
CA ALA A 105 -21.70 -15.23 33.63
C ALA A 105 -22.29 -14.76 34.97
#